data_AF-A0A4P5Z9G9-F1
#
_entry.id   AF-A0A4P5Z9G9-F1
#
_cell.length_a   1.000
_cell.length_b   1.000
_cell.length_c   1.000
_cell.angle_alpha   90.00
_cell.angle_beta   90.00
_cell.angle_gamma   90.00
#
_symmetry.space_group_name_H-M   'P 1'
#
loop_
_entity.id
_entity.type
_entity.pdbx_description
1 polymer ?
#
loop_
_entity_poly.entity_id
_entity_poly.type
_entity_poly.pdbx_seq_one_letter_code
_entity_poly.pdbx_strand_id
1 'polypeptide(L)' 'MRDGILLTHDVATITMYAYNRVNQGLPMTGVVEVISKAPIGKILDDLELFICCIEPEECEGRVLFIPFS' A
#
# COMPACT_ATOMS: atom_id res chain seq x y z
N MET A 1 -15.04 -0.20 -12.93
CA MET A 1 -14.72 -1.05 -11.77
C MET A 1 -13.71 -0.24 -10.98
N ARG A 2 -13.96 0.10 -9.71
CA ARG A 2 -12.97 0.87 -8.93
C ARG A 2 -11.97 -0.14 -8.38
N ASP A 3 -10.74 -0.11 -8.88
CA ASP A 3 -9.63 -0.86 -8.30
C ASP A 3 -9.25 -0.18 -6.98
N GLY A 4 -9.36 -0.91 -5.88
CA GLY A 4 -9.14 -0.38 -4.53
C GLY A 4 -7.66 -0.32 -4.18
N ILE A 5 -7.31 0.41 -3.13
CA ILE A 5 -5.98 0.34 -2.53
C ILE A 5 -6.12 -0.35 -1.17
N LEU A 6 -5.31 -1.37 -0.92
CA LEU A 6 -5.24 -2.05 0.37
C LEU A 6 -4.18 -1.37 1.24
N LEU A 7 -4.63 -0.68 2.29
CA LEU A 7 -3.74 -0.18 3.34
C LEU A 7 -3.52 -1.27 4.41
N THR A 8 -2.27 -1.57 4.77
CA THR A 8 -1.96 -2.62 5.74
C THR A 8 -0.78 -2.30 6.67
N HIS A 9 -0.88 -2.80 7.89
CA HIS A 9 0.24 -2.92 8.83
C HIS A 9 0.85 -4.34 8.85
N ASP A 10 0.16 -5.33 8.30
CA ASP A 10 0.63 -6.71 8.21
C ASP A 10 1.51 -6.88 6.97
N VAL A 11 2.73 -6.35 7.06
CA VAL A 11 3.72 -6.36 5.98
C VAL A 11 4.04 -7.81 5.60
N ALA A 12 4.52 -8.63 6.54
CA ALA A 12 5.01 -9.98 6.24
C ALA A 12 3.99 -10.84 5.48
N THR A 13 2.73 -10.84 5.92
CA THR A 13 1.69 -11.66 5.29
C THR A 13 1.24 -11.05 3.96
N ILE A 14 0.91 -9.75 3.94
CA ILE A 14 0.33 -9.13 2.74
C ILE A 14 1.35 -9.00 1.62
N THR A 15 2.60 -8.63 1.91
CA THR A 15 3.68 -8.57 0.91
C THR A 15 3.83 -9.93 0.20
N MET A 16 3.82 -11.03 0.95
CA MET A 16 3.92 -12.39 0.40
C MET A 16 2.77 -12.70 -0.56
N TYR A 17 1.52 -12.42 -0.17
CA TYR A 17 0.36 -12.64 -1.04
C TYR A 17 0.37 -11.74 -2.27
N ALA A 18 0.77 -10.48 -2.13
CA ALA A 18 0.84 -9.52 -3.23
C ALA A 18 1.84 -9.99 -4.31
N TYR A 19 3.06 -10.34 -3.91
CA TYR A 19 4.06 -10.86 -4.85
C TYR A 19 3.64 -12.18 -5.49
N ASN A 20 3.00 -13.08 -4.75
CA ASN A 20 2.48 -14.33 -5.33
C ASN A 20 1.47 -14.08 -6.46
N ARG A 21 0.61 -13.07 -6.34
CA ARG A 21 -0.33 -12.70 -7.41
C ARG A 21 0.39 -12.16 -8.63
N VAL A 22 1.33 -11.22 -8.43
CA VAL A 22 2.12 -10.63 -9.51
C VAL A 22 2.90 -11.71 -10.27
N ASN A 23 3.56 -12.62 -9.54
CA ASN A 23 4.34 -13.71 -10.13
C ASN A 23 3.48 -14.69 -10.93
N GLN A 24 2.19 -14.80 -10.63
CA GLN A 24 1.22 -15.64 -11.35
C GLN A 24 0.51 -14.88 -12.49
N GLY A 25 0.83 -13.60 -12.71
CA GLY A 25 0.13 -12.76 -13.68
C GLY A 25 -1.35 -12.49 -13.31
N LEU A 26 -1.70 -12.64 -12.03
CA LEU A 26 -3.05 -12.37 -11.55
C LEU A 26 -3.22 -10.86 -11.31
N PRO A 27 -4.42 -10.29 -11.56
CA PRO A 27 -4.72 -8.91 -11.21
C PRO A 27 -4.40 -8.63 -9.74
N MET A 28 -3.70 -7.54 -9.45
CA MET A 28 -3.27 -7.19 -8.11
C MET A 28 -3.56 -5.72 -7.86
N THR A 29 -4.44 -5.47 -6.90
CA THR A 29 -4.81 -4.14 -6.44
C THR A 29 -3.62 -3.51 -5.72
N GLY A 30 -3.45 -2.19 -5.78
CA GLY A 30 -2.33 -1.56 -5.08
C GLY A 30 -2.33 -1.84 -3.58
N VAL A 31 -1.15 -2.12 -3.03
CA VAL A 31 -0.94 -2.33 -1.59
C VAL A 31 -0.10 -1.18 -1.06
N VAL A 32 -0.54 -0.58 0.04
CA VAL A 32 0.19 0.45 0.77
C VAL A 32 0.48 -0.05 2.17
N GLU A 33 1.77 -0.11 2.51
CA GLU A 33 2.27 -0.61 3.78
C GLU A 33 2.66 0.55 4.69
N VAL A 34 2.22 0.46 5.94
CA VAL A 34 2.46 1.46 6.99
C VAL A 34 3.10 0.81 8.21
N ILE A 35 4.00 1.55 8.88
CA ILE A 35 4.74 1.06 10.05
C ILE A 35 3.78 0.91 11.24
N SER A 36 3.61 -0.32 11.74
CA SER A 36 2.69 -0.62 12.86
C SER A 36 3.06 0.04 14.19
N LYS A 37 4.32 0.46 14.34
CA LYS A 37 4.83 1.12 15.56
C LYS A 37 4.78 2.64 15.50
N ALA A 38 4.42 3.23 14.34
CA ALA A 38 4.35 4.67 14.21
C ALA A 38 3.11 5.22 14.95
N PRO A 39 3.18 6.43 15.53
CA PRO A 39 1.99 7.09 16.09
C PRO A 39 0.92 7.27 15.02
N ILE A 40 -0.35 7.03 15.36
CA ILE A 40 -1.47 7.15 14.41
C ILE A 40 -1.50 8.54 13.75
N GLY A 41 -1.22 9.61 14.51
CA GLY A 41 -1.18 10.97 13.96
C GLY A 41 -0.15 11.12 12.84
N LYS A 42 1.02 10.47 12.96
CA LYS A 42 2.04 10.47 11.92
C LYS A 42 1.60 9.70 10.67
N ILE A 43 1.02 8.52 10.87
CA ILE A 43 0.44 7.74 9.77
C ILE A 43 -0.61 8.55 9.01
N LEU A 44 -1.43 9.36 9.71
CA LEU A 44 -2.41 10.22 9.06
C LEU A 44 -1.77 11.35 8.25
N ASP A 45 -0.77 12.05 8.81
CA ASP A 45 -0.02 13.10 8.09
C ASP A 45 0.60 12.52 6.80
N ASP A 46 1.15 11.31 6.88
CA ASP A 46 1.80 10.67 5.75
C ASP A 46 0.82 10.16 4.70
N LEU A 47 -0.34 9.66 5.13
CA LEU A 47 -1.43 9.27 4.23
C LEU A 47 -2.03 10.47 3.51
N GLU A 48 -2.16 11.61 4.20
CA GLU A 48 -2.62 12.86 3.57
C GLU A 48 -1.67 13.25 2.44
N LEU A 49 -0.36 13.26 2.69
CA LEU A 49 0.64 13.54 1.66
C LEU A 49 0.60 12.51 0.52
N PHE A 50 0.49 11.23 0.85
CA PHE A 50 0.42 10.15 -0.12
C PHE A 50 -0.75 10.33 -1.09
N ILE A 51 -1.96 10.58 -0.56
CA ILE A 51 -3.18 10.76 -1.37
C ILE A 51 -3.09 12.02 -2.25
N CYS A 52 -2.38 13.07 -1.81
CA CYS A 52 -2.19 14.28 -2.61
C CYS A 52 -1.18 14.12 -3.76
N CYS A 53 -0.29 13.14 -3.71
CA CYS A 53 0.83 13.01 -4.64
C CYS A 53 0.76 11.79 -5.57
N ILE A 54 -0.15 10.85 -5.33
CA ILE A 54 -0.23 9.61 -6.09
C ILE A 54 -1.54 9.48 -6.86
N GLU A 55 -1.43 9.00 -8.10
CA GLU A 55 -2.58 8.58 -8.89
C GLU A 55 -2.91 7.10 -8.65
N PRO A 56 -4.19 6.68 -8.70
CA PRO A 56 -4.58 5.28 -8.50
C PRO A 56 -3.87 4.29 -9.42
N GLU A 57 -3.62 4.67 -10.67
CA GLU A 57 -2.93 3.86 -11.67
C GLU A 57 -1.47 3.61 -11.31
N GLU A 58 -0.85 4.50 -10.51
CA GLU A 58 0.52 4.30 -10.01
C GLU A 58 0.60 3.23 -8.92
N CYS A 59 -0.54 2.91 -8.30
CA CYS A 59 -0.64 1.88 -7.28
C CYS A 59 -0.90 0.49 -7.89
N GLU A 60 -1.45 0.40 -9.09
CA GLU A 60 -1.87 -0.87 -9.69
C GLU A 60 -0.70 -1.85 -9.83
N GLY A 61 -0.86 -3.06 -9.28
CA GLY A 61 0.17 -4.09 -9.33
C GLY A 61 1.42 -3.79 -8.50
N ARG A 62 1.38 -2.81 -7.58
CA ARG A 62 2.53 -2.42 -6.75
C ARG A 62 2.27 -2.57 -5.26
N VAL A 63 3.36 -2.87 -4.56
CA VAL A 63 3.45 -2.74 -3.10
C VAL A 63 4.28 -1.48 -2.82
N LEU A 64 3.66 -0.51 -2.19
CA LEU A 64 4.25 0.78 -1.84
C LEU A 64 4.40 0.83 -0.33
N PHE A 65 5.47 1.46 0.13
CA PHE A 65 5.74 1.67 1.54
C PHE A 65 5.69 3.17 1.83
N ILE A 66 5.00 3.56 2.89
CA ILE A 66 5.01 4.94 3.40
C ILE A 66 6.08 5.01 4.50
N PRO A 67 7.24 5.65 4.25
CA PRO A 67 8.39 5.61 5.14
C PRO A 67 8.43 6.75 6.17
N PHE A 68 7.49 7.69 6.10
CA PHE A 68 7.55 8.89 6.90
C PHE A 68 7.20 8.55 8.36
N SER A 69 7.88 9.23 9.29
CA SER A 69 8.06 8.86 10.69
C SER A 69 7.59 9.98 11.62
#